data_AF-A0A1L8DQG5-F1
#
_entry.id   AF-A0A1L8DQG5-F1
#
_cell.length_a   1.000
_cell.length_b   1.000
_cell.length_c   1.000
_cell.angle_alpha   90.00
_cell.angle_beta   90.00
_cell.angle_gamma   90.00
#
_symmetry.space_group_name_H-M   'P 1'
#
loop_
_entity.id
_entity.type
_entity.pdbx_description
1 polymer ?
#
loop_
_entity_poly.entity_id
_entity_poly.type
_entity_poly.pdbx_seq_one_letter_code
_entity_poly.pdbx_strand_id
1 'polypeptide(L)'
;MKMFLKVAQFILVFSISLNLSAAELVRFQECEEKSELACQIHAVRINPCPESSSDLPCKIKRGRSASIEFDYSTDFRATELDSRVYWNNEGVDLPLIGVDTNGCNIVSCPIEAHVNNTYTWTLNVSKKFPIRTFDIKMKVKNEDENFCCFLTKIRLTK
;
A
#
# COMPACT_ATOMS: atom_id res chain seq x y z
N MET A 1 22.05 -2.91 -54.20
CA MET A 1 22.28 -3.35 -52.80
C MET A 1 22.28 -2.20 -51.77
N LYS A 2 21.68 -1.02 -52.05
CA LYS A 2 21.54 0.10 -51.09
C LYS A 2 20.22 0.09 -50.30
N MET A 3 19.29 -0.79 -50.68
CA MET A 3 17.95 -0.88 -50.10
C MET A 3 17.95 -1.63 -48.75
N PHE A 4 18.77 -2.67 -48.62
CA PHE A 4 18.89 -3.46 -47.39
C PHE A 4 19.53 -2.68 -46.22
N LEU A 5 20.37 -1.69 -46.51
CA LEU A 5 21.02 -0.87 -45.48
C LEU A 5 20.04 0.12 -44.81
N LYS A 6 19.05 0.63 -45.55
CA LYS A 6 18.02 1.53 -45.00
C LYS A 6 17.00 0.80 -44.14
N VAL A 7 16.71 -0.47 -44.44
CA VAL A 7 15.78 -1.30 -43.67
C VAL A 7 16.37 -1.67 -42.31
N ALA A 8 17.66 -1.99 -42.25
CA ALA A 8 18.35 -2.25 -40.98
C ALA A 8 18.37 -1.01 -40.06
N GLN A 9 18.46 0.19 -40.64
CA GLN A 9 18.49 1.45 -39.89
C GLN A 9 17.10 1.89 -39.38
N PHE A 10 16.02 1.43 -40.02
CA PHE A 10 14.65 1.66 -39.54
C PHE A 10 14.24 0.71 -38.41
N ILE A 11 14.81 -0.50 -38.34
CA ILE A 11 14.50 -1.50 -37.30
C ILE A 11 15.18 -1.15 -35.96
N LEU A 12 16.25 -0.36 -35.96
CA LEU A 12 17.02 0.03 -34.77
C LEU A 12 16.35 1.13 -33.91
N VAL A 13 15.16 1.63 -34.29
CA VAL A 13 14.46 2.73 -33.60
C VAL A 13 13.19 2.26 -32.88
N PHE A 14 13.00 0.94 -32.69
CA PHE A 14 12.02 0.47 -31.70
C PHE A 14 12.65 0.57 -30.30
N SER A 15 12.80 1.81 -29.85
CA SER A 15 13.26 2.16 -28.50
C SER A 15 12.33 1.50 -27.50
N ILE A 16 12.79 0.39 -26.91
CA ILE A 16 12.17 -0.23 -25.75
C ILE A 16 12.25 0.81 -24.64
N SER A 17 11.18 1.57 -24.46
CA SER A 17 10.96 2.36 -23.25
C SER A 17 10.62 1.36 -22.15
N LEU A 18 11.66 0.77 -21.55
CA LEU A 18 11.53 0.18 -20.24
C LEU A 18 11.14 1.31 -19.29
N ASN A 19 9.83 1.48 -19.09
CA ASN A 19 9.33 2.24 -17.96
C ASN A 19 9.74 1.44 -16.73
N LEU A 20 10.93 1.73 -16.20
CA LEU A 20 11.37 1.23 -14.91
C LEU A 20 10.45 1.90 -13.88
N SER A 21 9.32 1.25 -13.58
CA SER A 21 8.48 1.66 -12.47
C SER A 21 9.30 1.37 -11.20
N ALA A 22 9.93 2.41 -10.65
CA ALA A 22 10.45 2.32 -9.30
C ALA A 22 9.29 1.92 -8.39
N ALA A 23 9.46 0.85 -7.61
CA ALA A 23 8.50 0.55 -6.56
C ALA A 23 8.49 1.75 -5.60
N GLU A 24 7.34 2.42 -5.48
CA GLU A 24 7.18 3.63 -4.67
C GLU A 24 7.08 3.25 -3.19
N LEU A 25 8.21 2.79 -2.64
CA LEU A 25 8.37 2.39 -1.25
C LEU A 25 8.25 3.62 -0.35
N VAL A 26 7.34 3.59 0.61
CA VAL A 26 7.11 4.70 1.53
C VAL A 26 7.67 4.39 2.90
N ARG A 27 8.01 5.45 3.64
CA ARG A 27 8.35 5.33 5.06
C ARG A 27 7.11 4.96 5.87
N PHE A 28 7.28 3.98 6.75
CA PHE A 28 6.26 3.56 7.70
C PHE A 28 6.88 3.35 9.09
N GLN A 29 6.02 3.22 10.09
CA GLN A 29 6.38 2.94 11.48
C GLN A 29 5.49 1.80 11.97
N GLU A 30 6.04 0.83 12.70
CA GLU A 30 5.23 -0.18 13.37
C GLU A 30 4.42 0.45 14.50
N CYS A 31 3.26 -0.13 14.80
CA CYS A 31 2.42 0.36 15.91
C CYS A 31 3.03 0.01 17.27
N GLU A 32 2.83 0.88 18.26
CA GLU A 32 3.41 0.72 19.60
C GLU A 32 2.72 -0.36 20.46
N GLU A 33 1.54 -0.82 20.03
CA GLU A 33 0.74 -1.87 20.69
C GLU A 33 1.46 -3.22 20.60
N LYS A 34 2.11 -3.69 21.68
CA LYS A 34 2.98 -4.90 21.63
C LYS A 34 2.32 -6.23 22.01
N SER A 35 1.20 -6.23 22.74
CA SER A 35 0.70 -7.46 23.38
C SER A 35 0.18 -8.50 22.40
N GLU A 36 -0.30 -8.07 21.23
CA GLU A 36 -0.91 -8.93 20.20
C GLU A 36 -0.34 -8.65 18.79
N LEU A 37 0.74 -7.85 18.70
CA LEU A 37 1.47 -7.64 17.45
C LEU A 37 2.27 -8.91 17.16
N ALA A 38 1.82 -9.67 16.17
CA ALA A 38 2.32 -11.02 15.88
C ALA A 38 2.70 -11.15 14.40
N CYS A 39 3.36 -10.13 13.86
CA CYS A 39 3.81 -10.13 12.49
C CYS A 39 4.91 -9.10 12.23
N GLN A 40 5.57 -9.23 11.09
CA GLN A 40 6.56 -8.31 10.59
C GLN A 40 6.08 -7.65 9.29
N ILE A 41 6.20 -6.32 9.20
CA ILE A 41 5.96 -5.57 7.97
C ILE A 41 7.30 -5.36 7.26
N HIS A 42 7.42 -5.86 6.04
CA HIS A 42 8.67 -5.81 5.27
C HIS A 42 8.77 -4.57 4.40
N ALA A 43 7.64 -4.15 3.82
CA ALA A 43 7.58 -3.02 2.91
C ALA A 43 6.18 -2.45 2.82
N VAL A 44 6.08 -1.15 2.58
CA VAL A 44 4.81 -0.46 2.26
C VAL A 44 5.03 0.36 1.00
N ARG A 45 4.11 0.27 0.05
CA ARG A 45 4.13 0.95 -1.23
C ARG A 45 2.82 1.70 -1.44
N ILE A 46 2.88 2.90 -2.01
CA ILE A 46 1.70 3.68 -2.39
C ILE A 46 1.87 4.09 -3.84
N ASN A 47 0.87 3.83 -4.69
CA ASN A 47 0.93 4.19 -6.10
C ASN A 47 -0.32 4.96 -6.56
N PRO A 48 -0.17 6.14 -7.19
CA PRO A 48 1.09 6.83 -7.49
C PRO A 48 1.64 7.62 -6.28
N CYS A 49 2.96 7.65 -6.13
CA CYS A 49 3.71 8.37 -5.12
C CYS A 49 5.15 8.69 -5.58
N PRO A 50 5.34 9.62 -6.52
CA PRO A 50 6.67 10.06 -6.94
C PRO A 50 7.45 10.72 -5.78
N GLU A 51 6.74 11.24 -4.78
CA GLU A 51 7.31 11.81 -3.55
C GLU A 51 8.15 10.83 -2.72
N SER A 52 7.91 9.52 -2.87
CA SER A 52 8.66 8.47 -2.16
C SER A 52 10.17 8.56 -2.42
N SER A 53 10.57 8.96 -3.63
CA SER A 53 11.98 9.16 -4.02
C SER A 53 12.73 10.21 -3.20
N SER A 54 11.99 11.07 -2.47
CA SER A 54 12.54 12.12 -1.61
C SER A 54 12.05 11.98 -0.15
N ASP A 55 11.59 10.79 0.25
CA ASP A 55 11.07 10.49 1.59
C ASP A 55 9.91 11.42 2.04
N LEU A 56 9.14 11.93 1.10
CA LEU A 56 8.01 12.82 1.38
C LEU A 56 6.68 12.05 1.38
N PRO A 57 5.68 12.47 2.19
CA PRO A 57 4.34 11.89 2.15
C PRO A 57 3.71 11.97 0.75
N CYS A 58 3.13 10.86 0.31
CA CYS A 58 2.50 10.75 -0.99
C CYS A 58 1.36 11.75 -1.16
N LYS A 59 1.36 12.48 -2.28
CA LYS A 59 0.26 13.42 -2.57
C LYS A 59 -0.86 12.72 -3.31
N ILE A 60 -1.97 12.49 -2.61
CA ILE A 60 -3.16 11.86 -3.19
C ILE A 60 -4.20 12.93 -3.51
N LYS A 61 -4.57 13.02 -4.78
CA LYS A 61 -5.60 13.97 -5.23
C LYS A 61 -6.98 13.47 -4.82
N ARG A 62 -7.78 14.34 -4.20
CA ARG A 62 -9.17 13.98 -3.85
C ARG A 62 -10.01 13.72 -5.11
N GLY A 63 -10.91 12.75 -5.01
CA GLY A 63 -11.70 12.23 -6.14
C GLY A 63 -10.90 11.34 -7.09
N ARG A 64 -9.67 10.94 -6.71
CA ARG A 64 -8.87 9.94 -7.40
C ARG A 64 -8.60 8.77 -6.47
N SER A 65 -8.16 7.68 -7.08
CA SER A 65 -7.78 6.45 -6.39
C SER A 65 -6.26 6.34 -6.35
N ALA A 66 -5.75 5.78 -5.26
CA ALA A 66 -4.36 5.34 -5.14
C ALA A 66 -4.37 3.90 -4.60
N SER A 67 -3.42 3.07 -4.99
CA SER A 67 -3.23 1.78 -4.33
C SER A 67 -2.29 1.93 -3.13
N ILE A 68 -2.52 1.12 -2.11
CA ILE A 68 -1.56 0.89 -1.04
C ILE A 68 -1.34 -0.61 -1.00
N GLU A 69 -0.07 -0.98 -0.94
CA GLU A 69 0.37 -2.35 -0.91
C GLU A 69 1.36 -2.52 0.23
N PHE A 70 1.30 -3.63 0.95
CA PHE A 70 2.32 -3.95 1.93
C PHE A 70 2.64 -5.43 1.96
N ASP A 71 3.92 -5.72 2.19
CA ASP A 71 4.42 -7.07 2.38
C ASP A 71 4.53 -7.37 3.86
N TYR A 72 4.06 -8.55 4.26
CA TYR A 72 4.05 -8.96 5.66
C TYR A 72 4.23 -10.46 5.80
N SER A 73 4.71 -10.87 6.97
CA SER A 73 4.70 -12.28 7.40
C SER A 73 4.16 -12.34 8.81
N THR A 74 3.30 -13.32 9.09
CA THR A 74 2.62 -13.50 10.39
C THR A 74 3.26 -14.62 11.19
N ASP A 75 3.17 -14.55 12.51
CA ASP A 75 3.47 -15.68 13.42
C ASP A 75 2.22 -16.50 13.74
N PHE A 76 1.07 -16.10 13.20
CA PHE A 76 -0.22 -16.75 13.37
C PHE A 76 -0.78 -17.26 12.04
N ARG A 77 -1.68 -18.24 12.13
CA ARG A 77 -2.58 -18.64 11.04
C ARG A 77 -3.86 -17.81 11.14
N ALA A 78 -4.51 -17.55 10.01
CA ALA A 78 -5.79 -16.86 9.99
C ALA A 78 -6.72 -17.49 8.96
N THR A 79 -7.89 -17.96 9.41
CA THR A 79 -8.96 -18.37 8.49
C THR A 79 -9.88 -17.22 8.14
N GLU A 80 -9.95 -16.22 9.03
CA GLU A 80 -10.62 -14.95 8.84
C GLU A 80 -9.63 -13.80 9.05
N LEU A 81 -9.78 -12.73 8.28
CA LEU A 81 -8.90 -11.57 8.38
C LEU A 81 -9.75 -10.30 8.40
N ASP A 82 -9.72 -9.55 9.51
CA ASP A 82 -10.35 -8.22 9.59
C ASP A 82 -9.31 -7.14 9.32
N SER A 83 -9.49 -6.39 8.24
CA SER A 83 -8.61 -5.34 7.75
C SER A 83 -9.24 -3.98 7.94
N ARG A 84 -8.53 -3.08 8.63
CA ARG A 84 -9.05 -1.75 8.95
C ARG A 84 -8.02 -0.67 8.73
N VAL A 85 -8.55 0.47 8.27
CA VAL A 85 -7.80 1.71 8.08
C VAL A 85 -8.31 2.72 9.07
N TYR A 86 -7.40 3.40 9.72
CA TYR A 86 -7.71 4.50 10.60
C TYR A 86 -6.94 5.74 10.18
N TRP A 87 -7.56 6.89 10.36
CA TRP A 87 -6.81 8.11 10.54
C TRP A 87 -6.43 8.20 12.02
N ASN A 88 -5.13 8.05 12.30
CA ASN A 88 -4.57 8.21 13.62
C ASN A 88 -4.41 9.71 13.91
N ASN A 89 -5.09 10.21 14.95
CA ASN A 89 -5.06 11.62 15.33
C ASN A 89 -5.03 11.78 16.85
N GLU A 90 -3.91 12.25 17.40
CA GLU A 90 -3.80 12.75 18.78
C GLU A 90 -4.49 11.86 19.84
N GLY A 91 -4.28 10.54 19.75
CA GLY A 91 -4.82 9.56 20.70
C GLY A 91 -6.17 8.92 20.32
N VAL A 92 -6.77 9.30 19.18
CA VAL A 92 -7.99 8.67 18.65
C VAL A 92 -7.74 8.13 17.25
N ASP A 93 -8.10 6.86 17.04
CA ASP A 93 -8.14 6.21 15.73
C ASP A 93 -9.54 6.34 15.13
N LEU A 94 -9.66 7.15 14.08
CA LEU A 94 -10.92 7.34 13.36
C LEU A 94 -11.00 6.40 12.16
N PRO A 95 -11.91 5.41 12.14
CA PRO A 95 -11.97 4.45 11.04
C PRO A 95 -12.37 5.13 9.73
N LEU A 96 -11.70 4.76 8.63
CA LEU A 96 -12.14 5.14 7.30
C LEU A 96 -13.34 4.29 6.91
N ILE A 97 -14.47 4.94 6.67
CA ILE A 97 -15.71 4.27 6.28
C ILE A 97 -15.72 4.00 4.77
N GLY A 98 -16.31 2.87 4.38
CA GLY A 98 -16.49 2.48 2.98
C GLY A 98 -15.33 1.67 2.41
N VAL A 99 -14.46 1.13 3.28
CA VAL A 99 -13.47 0.11 2.94
C VAL A 99 -14.04 -1.24 3.35
N ASP A 100 -13.91 -2.25 2.49
CA ASP A 100 -14.26 -3.63 2.86
C ASP A 100 -13.30 -4.09 3.95
N THR A 101 -13.85 -4.48 5.10
CA THR A 101 -13.05 -4.91 6.24
C THR A 101 -12.75 -6.40 6.20
N ASN A 102 -13.36 -7.18 5.31
CA ASN A 102 -12.99 -8.57 5.14
C ASN A 102 -11.71 -8.67 4.30
N GLY A 103 -10.57 -8.83 4.97
CA GLY A 103 -9.26 -8.98 4.36
C GLY A 103 -9.15 -10.22 3.46
N CYS A 104 -9.92 -11.28 3.71
CA CYS A 104 -9.95 -12.47 2.85
C CYS A 104 -10.63 -12.22 1.48
N ASN A 105 -11.31 -11.08 1.30
CA ASN A 105 -11.76 -10.65 -0.03
C ASN A 105 -10.62 -10.01 -0.86
N ILE A 106 -9.48 -9.71 -0.21
CA ILE A 106 -8.35 -9.00 -0.80
C ILE A 106 -7.13 -9.93 -0.94
N VAL A 107 -6.89 -10.78 0.05
CA VAL A 107 -5.85 -11.81 0.04
C VAL A 107 -6.47 -13.20 0.15
N SER A 108 -5.79 -14.23 -0.38
CA SER A 108 -6.27 -15.61 -0.28
C SER A 108 -6.12 -16.13 1.15
N CYS A 109 -7.24 -16.51 1.76
CA CYS A 109 -7.26 -17.23 3.03
C CYS A 109 -7.35 -18.76 2.82
N PRO A 110 -6.79 -19.59 3.73
CA PRO A 110 -6.17 -19.20 5.00
C PRO A 110 -4.78 -18.57 4.84
N ILE A 111 -4.46 -17.61 5.71
CA ILE A 111 -3.10 -17.09 5.86
C ILE A 111 -2.27 -18.11 6.65
N GLU A 112 -1.13 -18.45 6.09
CA GLU A 112 -0.16 -19.39 6.67
C GLU A 112 0.90 -18.63 7.48
N ALA A 113 1.25 -19.14 8.65
CA ALA A 113 2.31 -18.57 9.48
C ALA A 113 3.68 -18.68 8.79
N HIS A 114 4.50 -17.66 9.00
CA HIS A 114 5.87 -17.50 8.48
C HIS A 114 5.97 -17.50 6.95
N VAL A 115 4.86 -17.25 6.25
CA VAL A 115 4.81 -17.06 4.80
C VAL A 115 4.70 -15.58 4.48
N ASN A 116 5.50 -15.12 3.51
CA ASN A 116 5.40 -13.77 2.99
C ASN A 116 4.13 -13.62 2.17
N ASN A 117 3.32 -12.63 2.52
CA ASN A 117 2.09 -12.27 1.85
C ASN A 117 2.16 -10.80 1.43
N THR A 118 1.45 -10.48 0.37
CA THR A 118 1.28 -9.11 -0.11
C THR A 118 -0.20 -8.76 -0.04
N TYR A 119 -0.51 -7.70 0.68
CA TYR A 119 -1.87 -7.15 0.75
C TYR A 119 -1.93 -5.90 -0.11
N THR A 120 -2.85 -5.87 -1.08
CA THR A 120 -3.02 -4.73 -1.99
C THR A 120 -4.45 -4.21 -1.92
N TRP A 121 -4.64 -2.94 -1.55
CA TRP A 121 -5.95 -2.29 -1.64
C TRP A 121 -5.95 -1.11 -2.59
N THR A 122 -7.15 -0.62 -2.90
CA THR A 122 -7.37 0.65 -3.57
C THR A 122 -8.05 1.64 -2.63
N LEU A 123 -7.35 2.72 -2.29
CA LEU A 123 -7.88 3.84 -1.53
C LEU A 123 -8.64 4.79 -2.45
N ASN A 124 -9.96 4.86 -2.29
CA ASN A 124 -10.83 5.80 -3.00
C ASN A 124 -11.09 7.04 -2.15
N VAL A 125 -10.42 8.16 -2.44
CA VAL A 125 -10.54 9.38 -1.63
C VAL A 125 -11.69 10.25 -2.12
N SER A 126 -12.75 10.41 -1.32
CA SER A 126 -13.84 11.34 -1.65
C SER A 126 -13.38 12.81 -1.67
N LYS A 127 -13.99 13.63 -2.54
CA LYS A 127 -13.79 15.09 -2.58
C LYS A 127 -14.21 15.80 -1.28
N LYS A 128 -14.99 15.14 -0.41
CA LYS A 128 -15.43 15.67 0.88
C LYS A 128 -14.34 15.67 1.94
N PHE A 129 -13.29 14.84 1.80
CA PHE A 129 -12.19 14.82 2.77
C PHE A 129 -11.43 16.15 2.78
N PRO A 130 -10.97 16.63 3.95
CA PRO A 130 -10.21 17.87 4.05
C PRO A 130 -8.81 17.74 3.41
N ILE A 131 -8.30 18.83 2.85
CA ILE A 131 -6.94 18.92 2.29
C ILE A 131 -5.95 19.12 3.44
N ARG A 132 -5.23 18.07 3.80
CA ARG A 132 -4.22 18.06 4.87
C ARG A 132 -3.37 16.78 4.79
N THR A 133 -2.38 16.70 5.67
CA THR A 133 -1.64 15.46 5.92
C THR A 133 -2.43 14.59 6.89
N PHE A 134 -2.46 13.28 6.63
CA PHE A 134 -3.07 12.27 7.47
C PHE A 134 -2.02 11.23 7.83
N ASP A 135 -2.03 10.84 9.11
CA ASP A 135 -1.31 9.67 9.58
C ASP A 135 -2.28 8.49 9.48
N ILE A 136 -2.03 7.62 8.52
CA ILE A 136 -2.86 6.46 8.22
C ILE A 136 -2.30 5.28 8.99
N LYS A 137 -3.14 4.67 9.85
CA LYS A 137 -2.86 3.41 10.52
C LYS A 137 -3.58 2.28 9.78
N MET A 138 -2.83 1.29 9.33
CA MET A 138 -3.34 0.01 8.84
C MET A 138 -3.27 -1.00 9.98
N LYS A 139 -4.35 -1.75 10.20
CA LYS A 139 -4.36 -2.90 11.12
C LYS A 139 -5.07 -4.08 10.44
N VAL A 140 -4.40 -5.22 10.32
CA VAL A 140 -5.03 -6.48 9.93
C VAL A 140 -4.95 -7.46 11.09
N LYS A 141 -6.08 -8.05 11.48
CA LYS A 141 -6.18 -8.95 12.63
C LYS A 141 -6.85 -10.26 12.27
N ASN A 142 -6.47 -11.33 12.97
CA ASN A 142 -7.11 -12.63 12.85
C ASN A 142 -8.26 -12.80 13.87
N GLU A 143 -8.88 -13.97 13.85
CA GLU A 143 -9.94 -14.40 14.76
C GLU A 143 -9.54 -14.46 16.26
N ASP A 144 -8.23 -14.52 16.55
CA ASP A 144 -7.66 -14.55 17.91
C ASP A 144 -7.14 -13.18 18.38
N GLU A 145 -7.49 -12.11 17.67
CA GLU A 145 -7.03 -10.72 17.87
C GLU A 145 -5.51 -10.49 17.67
N ASN A 146 -4.75 -11.50 17.24
CA ASN A 146 -3.37 -11.29 16.76
C ASN A 146 -3.38 -10.41 15.51
N PHE A 147 -2.45 -9.44 15.43
CA PHE A 147 -2.49 -8.45 14.36
C PHE A 147 -1.13 -8.05 13.79
N CYS A 148 -1.19 -7.50 12.58
CA CYS A 148 -0.18 -6.66 11.97
C CYS A 148 -0.62 -5.20 12.01
N CYS A 149 0.32 -4.27 12.23
CA CYS A 149 -0.03 -2.86 12.25
C CYS A 149 1.13 -1.96 11.86
N PHE A 150 0.85 -0.96 11.00
CA PHE A 150 1.79 0.10 10.67
C PHE A 150 1.09 1.46 10.50
N LEU A 151 1.87 2.52 10.63
CA LEU A 151 1.50 3.90 10.34
C LEU A 151 2.31 4.44 9.16
N THR A 152 1.68 5.17 8.25
CA THR A 152 2.36 5.94 7.20
C THR A 152 1.64 7.26 6.93
N LYS A 153 2.31 8.22 6.30
CA LYS A 153 1.76 9.56 6.07
C LYS A 153 1.34 9.73 4.61
N ILE A 154 0.14 10.28 4.41
CA ILE A 154 -0.32 10.74 3.09
C ILE A 154 -0.74 12.21 3.17
N ARG A 155 -0.67 12.94 2.05
CA ARG A 155 -1.17 14.31 1.94
C ARG A 155 -2.28 14.38 0.90
N LEU A 156 -3.47 14.76 1.33
CA LEU A 156 -4.57 15.02 0.39
C LEU A 156 -4.39 16.37 -0.29
N THR A 157 -4.64 16.40 -1.60
CA THR A 157 -4.52 17.59 -2.45
C THR A 157 -5.78 17.85 -3.28
N LYS A 158 -5.83 18.99 -3.98
CA LYS A 158 -7.01 19.47 -4.71
C LYS A 158 -7.28 18.71 -6.01
#